data_AF-A0A7C6YPM4-F1
#
_entry.id   AF-A0A7C6YPM4-F1
#
_cell.length_a   1.000
_cell.length_b   1.000
_cell.length_c   1.000
_cell.angle_alpha   90.00
_cell.angle_beta   90.00
_cell.angle_gamma   90.00
#
_symmetry.space_group_name_H-M   'P 1'
#
loop_
_entity.id
_entity.type
_entity.pdbx_description
1 polymer ?
#
loop_
_entity_poly.entity_id
_entity_poly.type
_entity_poly.pdbx_seq_one_letter_code
_entity_poly.pdbx_strand_id
1 'polypeptide(L)' 'MEIQRKIDDLKAFFKDKKVIIAFSGGADSTLLASVAKNEAKDALAVTVDNGVMPAEFIKKSEQIAKKFGVF' A
#
# COMPACT_ATOMS: atom_id res chain seq x y z
N MET A 1 -16.66 -17.21 5.90
CA MET A 1 -15.54 -17.25 6.86
C MET A 1 -15.18 -15.83 7.26
N GLU A 2 -14.79 -15.58 8.50
CA GLU A 2 -14.53 -14.23 9.03
C GLU A 2 -13.50 -13.43 8.22
N ILE A 3 -12.47 -14.10 7.69
CA ILE A 3 -11.41 -13.45 6.90
C ILE A 3 -11.92 -12.88 5.58
N GLN A 4 -12.79 -13.61 4.88
CA GLN A 4 -13.34 -13.14 3.60
C GLN A 4 -14.14 -11.85 3.81
N ARG A 5 -14.96 -11.82 4.88
CA ARG A 5 -15.70 -10.62 5.27
C ARG A 5 -14.77 -9.43 5.54
N LYS A 6 -13.67 -9.61 6.28
CA LYS A 6 -12.69 -8.54 6.52
C LYS A 6 -12.05 -8.01 5.23
N ILE A 7 -11.78 -8.89 4.26
CA ILE A 7 -11.25 -8.49 2.96
C ILE A 7 -12.30 -7.72 2.16
N ASP A 8 -13.55 -8.19 2.15
CA ASP A 8 -14.65 -7.51 1.44
C ASP A 8 -14.91 -6.12 2.04
N ASP A 9 -14.90 -6.01 3.37
CA ASP A 9 -15.04 -4.74 4.09
C ASP A 9 -13.89 -3.77 3.73
N LEU A 10 -12.65 -4.27 3.62
CA LEU A 10 -11.49 -3.47 3.22
C LEU A 10 -11.61 -2.97 1.78
N LYS A 11 -12.05 -3.82 0.85
CA LYS A 11 -12.29 -3.41 -0.55
C LYS A 11 -13.39 -2.35 -0.64
N ALA A 12 -14.51 -2.59 0.05
CA ALA A 12 -15.60 -1.63 0.13
C ALA A 12 -15.16 -0.29 0.76
N PHE A 13 -14.25 -0.34 1.74
CA PHE A 13 -13.68 0.86 2.32
C PHE A 13 -12.92 1.71 1.29
N PHE A 14 -12.14 1.12 0.38
CA PHE A 14 -11.36 1.89 -0.60
C PHE A 14 -12.19 2.44 -1.76
N LYS A 15 -13.33 1.83 -2.05
CA LYS A 15 -14.19 2.18 -3.19
C LYS A 15 -14.47 3.68 -3.31
N ASP A 16 -14.31 4.21 -4.51
CA ASP A 16 -14.55 5.60 -4.91
C ASP A 16 -13.69 6.68 -4.19
N LYS A 17 -12.76 6.29 -3.32
CA LYS A 17 -11.87 7.22 -2.61
C LYS A 17 -10.60 7.52 -3.41
N LYS A 18 -10.05 8.72 -3.21
CA LYS A 18 -8.66 9.04 -3.54
C LYS A 18 -7.82 8.86 -2.29
N VAL A 19 -6.72 8.12 -2.37
CA VAL A 19 -5.98 7.68 -1.18
C VAL A 19 -4.49 7.95 -1.32
N ILE A 20 -3.89 8.44 -0.25
CA ILE A 20 -2.43 8.43 -0.06
C ILE A 20 -2.11 7.39 1.01
N ILE A 21 -1.14 6.52 0.74
CA ILE A 21 -0.75 5.42 1.63
C ILE A 21 0.68 5.65 2.09
N ALA A 22 0.88 5.74 3.41
CA ALA A 22 2.21 5.68 3.99
C ALA A 22 2.78 4.27 3.77
N PHE A 23 3.84 4.18 2.97
CA PHE A 23 4.33 2.94 2.41
C PHE A 23 5.77 2.66 2.86
N SER A 24 5.95 1.59 3.63
CA SER A 24 7.25 1.14 4.15
C SER A 24 7.80 -0.11 3.47
N GLY A 25 7.05 -0.68 2.52
CA GLY A 25 7.34 -2.00 1.95
C GLY A 25 7.06 -3.18 2.89
N GLY A 26 6.56 -2.94 4.11
CA GLY A 26 6.12 -4.00 5.02
C GLY A 26 4.85 -4.71 4.53
N ALA A 27 4.53 -5.87 5.11
CA ALA A 27 3.37 -6.68 4.72
C ALA A 27 2.05 -5.88 4.80
N ASP A 28 1.86 -5.13 5.88
CA ASP A 28 0.63 -4.36 6.12
C ASP A 28 0.46 -3.23 5.10
N SER A 29 1.48 -2.38 4.94
CA SER A 29 1.42 -1.28 3.95
C SER A 29 1.33 -1.80 2.52
N THR A 30 1.92 -2.97 2.23
CA THR A 30 1.83 -3.62 0.91
C THR A 30 0.44 -4.18 0.66
N LEU A 31 -0.22 -4.77 1.66
CA LEU A 31 -1.61 -5.19 1.55
C LEU A 31 -2.52 -4.00 1.27
N LEU A 32 -2.42 -2.94 2.07
CA LEU A 32 -3.25 -1.74 1.88
C LEU A 32 -3.01 -1.11 0.50
N ALA A 33 -1.75 -1.00 0.09
CA ALA A 33 -1.39 -0.47 -1.21
C ALA A 33 -1.91 -1.30 -2.38
N SER A 34 -1.80 -2.63 -2.28
CA SER A 34 -2.31 -3.56 -3.29
C SER A 34 -3.83 -3.52 -3.42
N VAL A 35 -4.56 -3.44 -2.30
CA VAL A 35 -6.02 -3.33 -2.33
C VAL A 35 -6.46 -1.97 -2.85
N ALA A 36 -5.87 -0.87 -2.36
CA ALA A 36 -6.22 0.47 -2.81
C ALA A 36 -5.97 0.67 -4.31
N LYS A 37 -4.87 0.13 -4.86
CA LYS A 37 -4.61 0.14 -6.30
C LYS A 37 -5.77 -0.43 -7.12
N ASN A 38 -6.41 -1.50 -6.65
CA ASN A 38 -7.45 -2.21 -7.39
C ASN A 38 -8.85 -1.63 -7.15
N GLU A 39 -9.11 -1.09 -5.96
CA GLU A 39 -10.48 -0.76 -5.52
C GLU A 39 -10.71 0.76 -5.35
N ALA A 40 -9.65 1.56 -5.13
CA ALA A 40 -9.77 3.01 -4.99
C ALA A 40 -9.95 3.68 -6.36
N LYS A 41 -10.50 4.89 -6.34
CA LYS A 41 -10.59 5.73 -7.55
C LYS A 41 -9.22 6.20 -8.01
N ASP A 42 -8.34 6.46 -7.05
CA ASP A 42 -6.97 6.93 -7.26
C ASP A 42 -6.15 6.58 -6.01
N ALA A 43 -4.90 6.15 -6.19
CA ALA A 43 -4.03 5.73 -5.11
C ALA A 43 -2.59 6.16 -5.36
N LEU A 44 -1.96 6.70 -4.32
CA LEU A 44 -0.54 7.06 -4.32
C LEU A 44 0.15 6.45 -3.09
N ALA A 45 1.18 5.64 -3.31
CA ALA A 45 2.03 5.15 -2.23
C ALA A 45 3.21 6.09 -1.99
N VAL A 46 3.39 6.52 -0.74
CA VAL A 46 4.44 7.46 -0.35
C VAL A 46 5.35 6.80 0.68
N THR A 47 6.62 6.63 0.32
CA THR A 47 7.67 6.27 1.26
C THR A 47 8.42 7.52 1.73
N VAL A 48 8.97 7.48 2.95
CA VAL A 48 9.65 8.62 3.56
C VAL A 48 11.10 8.27 3.83
N ASP A 49 12.00 9.08 3.27
CA ASP A 49 13.40 9.09 3.68
C ASP A 49 13.56 10.08 4.84
N ASN A 50 13.72 9.54 6.04
CA ASN A 50 13.89 10.33 7.26
C ASN A 50 15.34 10.34 7.76
N GLY A 51 16.28 9.72 7.04
CA GLY A 51 17.68 9.59 7.45
C GLY A 51 17.95 8.69 8.67
N VAL A 52 16.94 8.02 9.22
CA VAL A 52 17.06 7.08 10.36
C VAL A 52 16.97 5.63 9.89
N MET A 53 16.28 5.38 8.78
CA MET A 53 16.13 4.04 8.22
C MET A 53 17.42 3.55 7.55
N PRO A 54 17.63 2.22 7.45
CA PRO A 54 18.79 1.66 6.75
C PRO A 54 18.92 2.20 5.32
N ALA A 55 20.15 2.32 4.82
CA ALA A 55 20.45 2.90 3.51
C ALA A 55 19.67 2.29 2.33
N GLU A 56 19.25 1.02 2.45
CA GLU A 56 18.48 0.33 1.41
C GLU A 56 16.96 0.46 1.56
N PHE A 57 16.45 1.16 2.57
CA PHE A 57 15.02 1.20 2.90
C PHE A 57 14.18 1.76 1.75
N ILE A 58 14.60 2.90 1.19
CA ILE A 58 13.92 3.54 0.05
C ILE A 58 13.95 2.63 -1.16
N LYS A 59 15.14 2.11 -1.52
CA LYS A 59 15.32 1.19 -2.65
C LYS A 59 14.47 -0.08 -2.51
N LYS A 60 14.40 -0.67 -1.32
CA LYS A 60 13.57 -1.86 -1.05
C LYS A 60 12.09 -1.55 -1.15
N SER A 61 11.65 -0.43 -0.59
CA SER A 61 10.26 0.03 -0.71
C SER A 61 9.89 0.20 -2.18
N GLU A 62 10.70 0.91 -2.98
CA GLU A 62 10.48 1.07 -4.43
C GLU A 62 10.41 -0.27 -5.17
N GLN A 63 11.30 -1.22 -4.86
CA GLN A 63 11.30 -2.56 -5.48
C GLN A 63 10.01 -3.33 -5.18
N ILE A 64 9.52 -3.25 -3.95
CA ILE A 64 8.27 -3.89 -3.54
C ILE A 64 7.08 -3.21 -4.23
N ALA A 65 7.03 -1.87 -4.25
CA ALA A 65 6.01 -1.12 -4.95
C ALA A 65 5.91 -1.53 -6.43
N LYS A 66 7.06 -1.57 -7.13
CA LYS A 66 7.16 -2.04 -8.53
C LYS A 66 6.68 -3.49 -8.69
N LYS A 67 7.06 -4.40 -7.79
CA LYS A 67 6.66 -5.81 -7.84
C LYS A 67 5.13 -6.00 -7.77
N PHE A 68 4.45 -5.19 -6.97
CA PHE A 68 2.99 -5.23 -6.83
C PHE A 68 2.26 -4.22 -7.75
N GLY A 69 3.02 -3.45 -8.55
CA GLY A 69 2.52 -2.41 -9.43
C GLY A 69 1.78 -1.30 -8.69
N VAL A 70 2.22 -0.98 -7.48
CA VAL A 70 1.77 0.16 -6.69
C VAL A 70 2.69 1.34 -7.06
N PHE A 71 2.11 2.52 -7.26
CA PHE A 71 2.83 3.74 -7.62
C PHE A 71 2.45 4.89 -6.69
#